data_AF-A0A347TP69-F1
#
_entry.id   AF-A0A347TP69-F1
#
_cell.length_a   1.000
_cell.length_b   1.000
_cell.length_c   1.000
_cell.angle_alpha   90.00
_cell.angle_beta   90.00
_cell.angle_gamma   90.00
#
_symmetry.space_group_name_H-M   'P 1'
#
loop_
_entity.id
_entity.type
_entity.pdbx_description
1 polymer ?
#
loop_
_entity_poly.entity_id
_entity_poly.type
_entity_poly.pdbx_seq_one_letter_code
_entity_poly.pdbx_strand_id
1 'polypeptide(L)'
;MIFIFFFSFIVVLLVGLNIYDNMNLNKLKEYIKKQDCQMYIYSKGSYKAICQNKVLVLKNSFEIDLDKNKVEILYKNIKETKIEQNSIFINDTKLDFREKNSLEKFYNLLQDKLNNE
;
A
#
# COMPACT_ATOMS: atom_id res chain seq x y z
N MET A 1 4.07 43.45 -4.18
CA MET A 1 3.99 42.73 -5.47
C MET A 1 4.81 41.43 -5.49
N ILE A 2 6.09 41.43 -5.08
CA ILE A 2 6.94 40.21 -5.09
C ILE A 2 6.37 39.04 -4.26
N PHE A 3 5.73 39.35 -3.13
CA PHE A 3 5.12 38.35 -2.24
C PHE A 3 3.98 37.56 -2.90
N ILE A 4 3.18 38.21 -3.76
CA ILE A 4 2.06 37.55 -4.46
C ILE A 4 2.61 36.59 -5.51
N PHE A 5 3.65 36.98 -6.24
CA PHE A 5 4.34 36.07 -7.18
C PHE A 5 4.97 34.88 -6.47
N PHE A 6 5.57 35.10 -5.30
CA PHE A 6 6.15 34.03 -4.48
C PHE A 6 5.07 33.04 -4.00
N PHE A 7 3.96 33.52 -3.45
CA PHE A 7 2.84 32.67 -3.04
C PHE A 7 2.17 31.96 -4.23
N SER A 8 2.01 32.63 -5.37
CA SER A 8 1.48 32.04 -6.59
C SER A 8 2.35 30.88 -7.09
N PHE A 9 3.68 31.05 -7.07
CA PHE A 9 4.62 29.99 -7.43
C PHE A 9 4.52 28.78 -6.51
N ILE A 10 4.41 28.99 -5.19
CA ILE A 10 4.22 27.90 -4.22
C ILE A 10 2.93 27.13 -4.51
N VAL A 11 1.81 27.82 -4.79
CA VAL A 11 0.54 27.16 -5.12
C VAL A 11 0.68 26.28 -6.35
N VAL A 12 1.34 26.76 -7.41
CA VAL A 12 1.57 25.97 -8.63
C VAL A 12 2.39 24.70 -8.32
N LEU A 13 3.45 24.81 -7.52
CA LEU A 13 4.25 23.66 -7.12
C LEU A 13 3.44 22.62 -6.33
N LEU A 14 2.62 23.07 -5.37
CA LEU A 14 1.78 22.16 -4.58
C LEU A 14 0.75 21.43 -5.45
N VAL A 15 0.13 22.13 -6.41
CA VAL A 15 -0.79 21.51 -7.38
C VAL A 15 -0.05 20.48 -8.24
N GLY A 16 1.12 20.84 -8.78
CA GLY A 16 1.93 19.94 -9.59
C GLY A 16 2.33 18.67 -8.83
N LEU A 17 2.77 18.81 -7.58
CA LEU A 17 3.11 17.69 -6.70
C LEU A 17 1.90 16.77 -6.45
N ASN A 18 0.72 17.33 -6.22
CA ASN A 18 -0.50 16.57 -5.98
C ASN A 18 -0.97 15.81 -7.24
N ILE A 19 -0.88 16.43 -8.42
CA ILE A 19 -1.17 15.75 -9.70
C ILE A 19 -0.21 14.58 -9.90
N TYR A 20 1.09 14.81 -9.64
CA TYR A 20 2.12 13.79 -9.80
C TYR A 20 1.95 12.62 -8.83
N ASP A 21 1.64 12.88 -7.56
CA ASP A 21 1.33 11.82 -6.57
C ASP A 21 0.10 11.00 -6.99
N ASN A 22 -0.95 11.65 -7.50
CA ASN A 22 -2.13 10.92 -8.01
C ASN A 22 -1.81 10.03 -9.21
N MET A 23 -0.93 10.48 -10.12
CA MET A 23 -0.47 9.63 -11.24
C MET A 23 0.28 8.39 -10.73
N ASN A 24 1.12 8.54 -9.70
CA ASN A 24 1.84 7.44 -9.07
C ASN A 24 0.88 6.44 -8.41
N LEU A 25 -0.12 6.93 -7.66
CA LEU A 25 -1.15 6.08 -7.07
C LEU A 25 -1.95 5.32 -8.13
N ASN A 26 -2.28 5.95 -9.26
CA ASN A 26 -2.96 5.30 -10.37
C ASN A 26 -2.12 4.17 -10.96
N LYS A 27 -0.81 4.38 -11.18
CA LYS A 27 0.10 3.32 -11.66
C LYS A 27 0.12 2.12 -10.71
N LEU A 28 0.22 2.35 -9.41
CA LEU A 28 0.20 1.28 -8.40
C LEU A 28 -1.15 0.54 -8.38
N LYS A 29 -2.25 1.28 -8.46
CA LYS A 29 -3.60 0.69 -8.49
C LYS A 29 -3.83 -0.14 -9.74
N GLU A 30 -3.39 0.32 -10.90
CA GLU A 30 -3.46 -0.43 -12.16
C GLU A 30 -2.62 -1.70 -12.10
N TYR A 31 -1.42 -1.63 -11.51
CA TYR A 31 -0.60 -2.83 -11.31
C TYR A 31 -1.34 -3.86 -10.45
N ILE A 32 -1.92 -3.45 -9.31
CA ILE A 32 -2.68 -4.36 -8.43
C ILE A 32 -3.88 -4.96 -9.14
N LYS A 33 -4.63 -4.18 -9.93
CA LYS A 33 -5.78 -4.70 -10.68
C LYS A 33 -5.41 -5.77 -11.71
N LYS A 34 -4.18 -5.74 -12.22
CA LYS A 34 -3.65 -6.76 -13.13
C LYS A 34 -3.17 -8.01 -12.39
N GLN A 35 -2.98 -7.92 -11.08
CA GLN A 35 -2.72 -9.07 -10.22
C GLN A 35 -4.08 -9.64 -9.79
N ASP A 36 -4.24 -10.95 -9.84
CA ASP A 36 -5.48 -11.64 -9.47
C ASP A 36 -5.65 -11.61 -7.93
N CYS A 37 -6.02 -10.43 -7.42
CA CYS A 37 -6.13 -10.16 -5.99
C CYS A 37 -7.57 -10.01 -5.56
N GLN A 38 -7.94 -10.75 -4.51
CA GLN A 38 -9.29 -10.77 -3.96
C GLN A 38 -9.63 -9.45 -3.24
N MET A 39 -8.61 -8.82 -2.66
CA MET A 39 -8.75 -7.55 -1.95
C MET A 39 -7.47 -6.73 -2.08
N TYR A 40 -7.64 -5.41 -2.14
CA TYR A 40 -6.57 -4.46 -1.84
C TYR A 40 -7.08 -3.28 -1.00
N ILE A 41 -6.20 -2.72 -0.16
CA ILE A 41 -6.46 -1.56 0.70
C ILE A 41 -5.27 -0.61 0.58
N TYR A 42 -5.54 0.68 0.41
CA TYR A 42 -4.52 1.72 0.55
C TYR A 42 -4.52 2.26 1.99
N SER A 43 -3.39 2.18 2.68
CA SER A 43 -3.26 2.73 4.03
C SER A 43 -1.81 3.08 4.34
N LYS A 44 -1.58 4.19 5.06
CA LYS A 44 -0.25 4.61 5.51
C LYS A 44 0.81 4.63 4.39
N GLY A 45 0.44 5.13 3.21
CA GLY A 45 1.37 5.29 2.09
C GLY A 45 1.70 4.00 1.34
N SER A 46 0.96 2.91 1.53
CA SER A 46 1.12 1.70 0.74
C SER A 46 -0.21 1.05 0.41
N TYR A 47 -0.29 0.49 -0.79
CA TYR A 47 -1.29 -0.51 -1.10
C TYR A 47 -0.85 -1.85 -0.53
N LYS A 48 -1.81 -2.55 0.08
CA LYS A 48 -1.65 -3.91 0.61
C LYS A 48 -2.73 -4.76 -0.01
N ALA A 49 -2.38 -5.91 -0.56
CA ALA A 49 -3.30 -6.77 -1.28
C ALA A 49 -3.14 -8.23 -0.87
N ILE A 50 -4.27 -8.93 -0.81
CA ILE A 50 -4.39 -10.38 -0.62
C ILE A 50 -4.65 -10.96 -2.01
N CYS A 51 -3.65 -11.67 -2.55
CA CYS A 51 -3.68 -12.23 -3.89
C CYS A 51 -3.83 -13.74 -3.86
N GLN A 52 -3.86 -14.39 -5.03
CA GLN A 52 -4.12 -15.83 -5.07
C GLN A 52 -3.14 -16.67 -4.22
N ASN A 53 -1.84 -16.37 -4.27
CA ASN A 53 -0.76 -17.15 -3.66
C ASN A 53 0.22 -16.31 -2.80
N LYS A 54 -0.08 -15.02 -2.60
CA LYS A 54 0.81 -14.08 -1.93
C LYS A 54 0.08 -12.89 -1.31
N VAL A 55 0.70 -12.32 -0.29
CA VAL A 55 0.47 -10.92 0.10
C VAL A 55 1.36 -10.02 -0.76
N LEU A 56 0.77 -9.00 -1.37
CA LEU A 56 1.47 -8.00 -2.17
C LEU A 56 1.40 -6.64 -1.47
N VAL A 57 2.55 -5.99 -1.29
CA VAL A 57 2.64 -4.64 -0.72
C VAL A 57 3.36 -3.74 -1.72
N LEU A 58 2.72 -2.64 -2.09
CA LEU A 58 3.30 -1.61 -2.96
C LEU A 58 3.37 -0.29 -2.20
N LYS A 59 4.60 0.15 -1.90
CA LYS A 59 4.85 1.42 -1.22
C LYS A 59 4.75 2.57 -2.22
N ASN A 60 3.96 3.59 -1.89
CA ASN A 60 3.97 4.85 -2.62
C ASN A 60 5.31 5.56 -2.37
N SER A 61 5.83 6.21 -3.40
CA SER A 61 7.06 6.99 -3.37
C SER A 61 6.97 8.10 -4.41
N PHE A 62 7.86 9.08 -4.28
CA PHE A 62 7.97 10.16 -5.25
C PHE A 62 8.29 9.62 -6.65
N GLU A 63 9.20 8.65 -6.76
CA GLU A 63 9.44 7.93 -8.00
C GLU A 63 8.99 6.48 -7.83
N ILE A 64 8.04 6.04 -8.65
CA ILE A 64 7.52 4.67 -8.61
C ILE A 64 8.42 3.76 -9.44
N ASP A 65 9.13 2.88 -8.74
CA ASP A 65 9.88 1.77 -9.32
C ASP A 65 9.27 0.46 -8.80
N LEU A 66 8.54 -0.25 -9.65
CA LEU A 66 7.79 -1.46 -9.24
C LEU A 66 8.69 -2.59 -8.74
N ASP A 67 9.99 -2.59 -9.03
CA ASP A 67 10.90 -3.60 -8.50
C ASP A 67 11.40 -3.23 -7.11
N LYS A 68 11.60 -1.93 -6.84
CA LYS A 68 12.04 -1.44 -5.52
C LYS A 68 10.90 -1.22 -4.52
N ASN A 69 9.73 -0.82 -5.01
CA ASN A 69 8.57 -0.46 -4.20
C ASN A 69 7.69 -1.64 -3.82
N LYS A 70 7.98 -2.83 -4.36
CA LYS A 70 7.18 -4.04 -4.22
C LYS A 70 7.79 -4.98 -3.21
N VAL A 71 6.94 -5.47 -2.30
CA VAL A 71 7.24 -6.59 -1.42
C VAL A 71 6.21 -7.67 -1.67
N GLU A 72 6.69 -8.88 -1.98
CA GLU A 72 5.85 -10.05 -2.20
C GLU A 72 6.14 -11.08 -1.11
N ILE A 73 5.11 -11.48 -0.38
CA ILE A 73 5.21 -12.50 0.67
C ILE A 73 4.36 -13.67 0.22
N LEU A 74 5.01 -14.72 -0.27
CA LEU A 74 4.31 -15.95 -0.65
C LEU A 74 3.73 -16.60 0.61
N TYR A 75 2.48 -17.06 0.54
CA TYR A 75 1.79 -17.65 1.69
C TYR A 75 2.52 -18.86 2.26
N LYS A 76 3.08 -19.73 1.40
CA LYS A 76 3.97 -20.84 1.79
C LYS A 76 5.21 -20.44 2.61
N ASN A 77 5.60 -19.17 2.58
CA ASN A 77 6.76 -18.65 3.32
C ASN A 77 6.35 -17.95 4.62
N ILE A 78 5.04 -17.81 4.89
CA ILE A 78 4.52 -17.21 6.12
C ILE A 78 4.56 -18.27 7.21
N LYS A 79 5.37 -18.01 8.23
CA LYS A 79 5.50 -18.89 9.40
C LYS A 79 4.64 -18.40 10.56
N GLU A 80 4.53 -17.08 10.69
CA GLU A 80 3.77 -16.45 11.76
C GLU A 80 3.11 -15.15 11.27
N THR A 81 1.95 -14.87 11.84
CA THR A 81 1.25 -13.61 11.68
C THR A 81 0.73 -13.14 13.02
N LYS A 82 0.88 -11.87 13.35
CA LYS A 82 0.34 -11.29 14.58
C LYS A 82 -0.18 -9.88 14.37
N ILE A 83 -1.19 -9.51 15.14
CA ILE A 83 -1.65 -8.12 15.25
C ILE A 83 -0.99 -7.49 16.47
N GLU A 84 -0.35 -6.34 16.27
CA GLU A 84 0.09 -5.49 17.37
C GLU A 84 -0.35 -4.05 17.06
N GLN A 85 -1.17 -3.48 17.94
CA GLN A 85 -1.77 -2.15 17.77
C GLN A 85 -2.53 -2.05 16.42
N ASN A 86 -2.16 -1.08 15.57
CA ASN A 86 -2.70 -0.89 14.23
C ASN A 86 -1.78 -1.47 13.15
N SER A 87 -1.06 -2.55 13.46
CA SER A 87 -0.13 -3.19 12.53
C SER A 87 -0.36 -4.70 12.47
N ILE A 88 -0.15 -5.27 11.29
CA ILE A 88 -0.02 -6.71 11.11
C ILE A 88 1.44 -7.01 10.85
N PHE A 89 2.02 -7.92 11.62
CA PHE A 89 3.34 -8.47 11.35
C PHE A 89 3.18 -9.81 10.64
N ILE A 90 3.90 -9.98 9.54
CA ILE A 90 3.98 -11.21 8.76
C ILE A 90 5.46 -11.57 8.68
N ASN A 91 5.88 -12.58 9.44
CA ASN A 91 7.30 -12.78 9.78
C ASN A 91 7.91 -11.43 10.25
N ASP A 92 9.01 -10.97 9.64
CA ASP A 92 9.65 -9.69 9.97
C ASP A 92 9.02 -8.47 9.26
N THR A 93 8.02 -8.66 8.40
CA THR A 93 7.41 -7.56 7.64
C THR A 93 6.25 -6.93 8.40
N LYS A 94 6.37 -5.63 8.68
CA LYS A 94 5.32 -4.83 9.32
C LYS A 94 4.40 -4.16 8.29
N LEU A 95 3.10 -4.34 8.46
CA LEU A 95 2.05 -3.71 7.67
C LEU A 95 1.23 -2.77 8.55
N ASP A 96 1.45 -1.46 8.40
CA ASP A 96 0.73 -0.44 9.17
C ASP A 96 -0.62 -0.06 8.53
N PHE A 97 -1.63 0.11 9.37
CA PHE A 97 -2.97 0.54 8.98
C PHE A 97 -3.36 1.83 9.70
N ARG A 98 -4.11 2.69 9.01
CA ARG A 98 -4.70 3.89 9.62
C ARG A 98 -5.91 3.54 10.49
N GLU A 99 -6.78 2.68 9.98
CA GLU A 99 -8.05 2.32 10.61
C GLU A 99 -8.05 0.86 11.08
N LYS A 100 -8.58 0.63 12.27
CA LYS A 100 -8.67 -0.71 12.86
C LYS A 100 -9.56 -1.65 12.05
N ASN A 101 -10.70 -1.16 11.55
CA ASN A 101 -11.60 -1.96 10.70
C ASN A 101 -10.91 -2.45 9.43
N SER A 102 -10.13 -1.58 8.76
CA SER A 102 -9.34 -1.97 7.60
C SER A 102 -8.29 -3.05 7.93
N LEU A 103 -7.67 -2.94 9.11
CA LEU A 103 -6.72 -3.95 9.60
C LEU A 103 -7.43 -5.28 9.85
N GLU A 104 -8.50 -5.29 10.63
CA GLU A 104 -9.25 -6.49 10.98
C GLU A 104 -9.78 -7.20 9.73
N LYS A 105 -10.34 -6.44 8.78
CA LYS A 105 -10.80 -6.97 7.50
C LYS A 105 -9.67 -7.63 6.69
N PHE A 106 -8.51 -6.98 6.63
CA PHE A 106 -7.35 -7.52 5.93
C PHE A 106 -6.81 -8.78 6.62
N TYR A 107 -6.71 -8.75 7.95
CA TYR A 107 -6.18 -9.85 8.74
C TYR A 107 -7.07 -11.09 8.66
N ASN A 108 -8.39 -10.93 8.77
CA ASN A 108 -9.33 -12.04 8.68
C ASN A 108 -9.21 -12.75 7.33
N LEU A 109 -9.18 -12.01 6.21
CA LEU A 109 -8.97 -12.62 4.90
C LEU A 109 -7.60 -13.28 4.74
N LEU A 110 -6.55 -12.73 5.37
CA LEU A 110 -5.24 -13.36 5.38
C LEU A 110 -5.29 -14.71 6.12
N GLN A 111 -5.95 -14.77 7.28
CA GLN A 111 -6.11 -16.04 8.02
C GLN A 111 -6.96 -17.04 7.24
N ASP A 112 -8.06 -16.59 6.63
CA ASP A 112 -8.89 -17.46 5.78
C ASP A 112 -8.10 -18.05 4.62
N LYS A 113 -7.18 -17.27 4.03
CA LYS A 113 -6.27 -17.76 2.99
C LYS A 113 -5.28 -18.79 3.51
N LEU A 114 -4.62 -18.50 4.64
CA LEU A 114 -3.62 -19.39 5.23
C LEU A 114 -4.20 -20.73 5.72
N ASN A 115 -5.46 -20.75 6.15
CA ASN A 115 -6.13 -21.97 6.61
C ASN A 115 -6.68 -22.85 5.47
N ASN A 116 -6.79 -22.32 4.26
CA ASN A 116 -7.34 -23.00 3.09
C ASN A 116 -6.29 -23.34 2.00
N GLU A 117 -5.02 -23.05 2.26
CA GLU A 117 -3.86 -23.52 1.47
C GLU A 117 -3.22 -24.78 2.09
#